data_AF-U2QK38-F1
#
_entry.id   AF-U2QK38-F1
#
_cell.length_a   1.000
_cell.length_b   1.000
_cell.length_c   1.000
_cell.angle_alpha   90.00
_cell.angle_beta   90.00
_cell.angle_gamma   90.00
#
_symmetry.space_group_name_H-M   'P 1'
#
loop_
_entity.id
_entity.type
_entity.pdbx_description
1 polymer ?
#
loop_
_entity_poly.entity_id
_entity_poly.type
_entity_poly.pdbx_seq_one_letter_code
_entity_poly.pdbx_strand_id
1 'polypeptide(L)'
;GVLESETEGFSGWYYIQNGCVQKGQETVKQNSNGWWYIGTDGKVDFHKNTVAPNEYGWWAVRNGAVDFQLNGIASNESGDWYCRGGQVDFGAAGVLESETEGFCGWYYIQNGCVQKGQETVKQNSNGWWYIGTDGKVDFGFSGIASNENGTWYIENGKVNFTYSGTYEDENGRIYDIKSGNAA
;
A
#
# COMPACT_ATOMS: atom_id res chain seq x y z
N GLY A 1 -30.08 -4.83 0.68
CA GLY A 1 -29.00 -4.19 1.47
C GLY A 1 -28.50 -5.17 2.50
N VAL A 2 -27.71 -4.71 3.47
CA VAL A 2 -27.26 -5.57 4.58
C VAL A 2 -28.34 -5.62 5.67
N LEU A 3 -28.82 -6.82 6.01
CA LEU A 3 -29.90 -7.05 6.97
C LEU A 3 -29.49 -8.09 8.02
N GLU A 4 -29.99 -7.92 9.24
CA GLU A 4 -29.81 -8.89 10.32
C GLU A 4 -30.82 -10.04 10.21
N SER A 5 -30.37 -11.24 10.55
CA SER A 5 -31.19 -12.43 10.75
C SER A 5 -30.91 -12.98 12.14
N GLU A 6 -31.97 -13.34 12.86
CA GLU A 6 -31.92 -14.00 14.17
C GLU A 6 -32.37 -15.47 14.08
N THR A 7 -32.59 -15.98 12.85
CA THR A 7 -33.05 -17.36 12.64
C THR A 7 -31.98 -18.35 13.12
N GLU A 8 -32.38 -19.35 13.89
CA GLU A 8 -31.47 -20.41 14.36
C GLU A 8 -30.74 -21.08 13.17
N GLY A 9 -29.41 -21.17 13.26
CA GLY A 9 -28.56 -21.64 12.16
C GLY A 9 -28.21 -20.59 11.09
N PHE A 10 -28.86 -19.43 11.10
CA PHE A 10 -28.62 -18.30 10.18
C PHE A 10 -28.56 -16.96 10.93
N SER A 11 -28.05 -16.97 12.16
CA SER A 11 -27.86 -15.73 12.92
C SER A 11 -26.69 -14.92 12.38
N GLY A 12 -26.91 -13.63 12.15
CA GLY A 12 -25.91 -12.66 11.71
C GLY A 12 -26.42 -11.70 10.66
N TRP A 13 -25.50 -10.95 10.06
CA TRP A 13 -25.81 -9.94 9.05
C TRP A 13 -25.49 -10.46 7.64
N TYR A 14 -26.42 -10.27 6.71
CA TYR A 14 -26.33 -10.83 5.36
C TYR A 14 -26.63 -9.77 4.31
N TYR A 15 -25.96 -9.89 3.16
CA TYR A 15 -26.30 -9.10 2.00
C TYR A 15 -27.49 -9.73 1.27
N ILE A 16 -28.65 -9.07 1.35
CA ILE A 16 -29.90 -9.53 0.74
C ILE A 16 -30.28 -8.64 -0.45
N GLN A 17 -30.62 -9.26 -1.58
CA GLN A 17 -31.29 -8.63 -2.71
C GLN A 17 -32.46 -9.50 -3.17
N ASN A 18 -33.60 -8.87 -3.46
CA ASN A 18 -34.82 -9.54 -3.94
C ASN A 18 -35.23 -10.77 -3.07
N GLY A 19 -35.01 -10.68 -1.75
CA GLY A 19 -35.34 -11.76 -0.81
C GLY A 19 -34.31 -12.90 -0.74
N CYS A 20 -33.18 -12.82 -1.45
CA CYS A 20 -32.15 -13.85 -1.48
C CYS A 20 -30.81 -13.34 -0.92
N VAL A 21 -30.11 -14.20 -0.15
CA VAL A 21 -28.71 -13.98 0.24
C VAL A 21 -27.84 -14.01 -1.02
N GLN A 22 -27.07 -12.96 -1.23
CA GLN A 22 -26.15 -12.85 -2.34
C GLN A 22 -24.82 -13.51 -1.98
N LYS A 23 -24.36 -14.46 -2.78
CA LYS A 23 -23.15 -15.27 -2.52
C LYS A 23 -22.22 -15.28 -3.74
N GLY A 24 -21.01 -15.79 -3.54
CA GLY A 24 -20.05 -16.13 -4.58
C GLY A 24 -19.08 -15.01 -4.94
N GLN A 25 -19.23 -13.80 -4.39
CA GLN A 25 -18.33 -12.67 -4.61
C GLN A 25 -18.17 -11.88 -3.32
N GLU A 26 -16.94 -11.49 -3.00
CA GLU A 26 -16.69 -10.53 -1.93
C GLU A 26 -17.12 -9.14 -2.40
N THR A 27 -17.70 -8.34 -1.50
CA THR A 27 -18.08 -6.96 -1.81
C THR A 27 -18.20 -6.13 -0.54
N VAL A 28 -18.35 -4.83 -0.68
CA VAL A 28 -18.79 -3.95 0.42
C VAL A 28 -20.20 -3.43 0.14
N LYS A 29 -21.10 -3.56 1.11
CA LYS A 29 -22.48 -3.05 0.99
C LYS A 29 -22.93 -2.25 2.20
N GLN A 30 -23.79 -1.27 1.94
CA GLN A 30 -24.28 -0.34 2.94
C GLN A 30 -25.58 -0.82 3.62
N ASN A 31 -25.72 -0.44 4.90
CA ASN A 31 -26.99 -0.28 5.60
C ASN A 31 -27.02 1.09 6.34
N SER A 32 -28.00 1.32 7.22
CA SER A 32 -28.11 2.56 8.00
C SER A 32 -26.91 2.83 8.92
N ASN A 33 -26.13 1.81 9.24
CA ASN A 33 -25.05 1.87 10.22
C ASN A 33 -23.66 2.04 9.59
N GLY A 34 -23.55 1.89 8.26
CA GLY A 34 -22.29 2.04 7.55
C GLY A 34 -22.14 1.09 6.38
N TRP A 35 -20.91 0.96 5.90
CA TRP A 35 -20.50 0.09 4.80
C TRP A 35 -19.72 -1.10 5.34
N TRP A 36 -20.17 -2.30 5.00
CA TRP A 36 -19.68 -3.54 5.60
C TRP A 36 -19.15 -4.49 4.54
N TYR A 37 -18.02 -5.12 4.85
CA TYR A 37 -17.48 -6.21 4.06
C TYR A 37 -18.40 -7.43 4.13
N ILE A 38 -18.66 -8.02 2.96
CA ILE A 38 -19.46 -9.20 2.73
C ILE A 38 -18.55 -10.28 2.16
N GLY A 39 -18.45 -11.42 2.84
CA GLY A 39 -17.72 -12.59 2.36
C GLY A 39 -18.43 -13.30 1.21
N THR A 40 -17.74 -14.25 0.59
CA THR A 40 -18.31 -15.07 -0.51
C THR A 40 -19.49 -15.93 -0.09
N ASP A 41 -19.70 -16.15 1.21
CA ASP A 41 -20.88 -16.80 1.78
C ASP A 41 -22.11 -15.87 1.92
N GLY A 42 -21.94 -14.58 1.60
CA GLY A 42 -22.96 -13.54 1.68
C GLY A 42 -23.15 -12.93 3.06
N LYS A 43 -22.29 -13.30 4.03
CA LYS A 43 -22.36 -12.84 5.42
C LYS A 43 -21.39 -11.68 5.66
N VAL A 44 -21.75 -10.78 6.57
CA VAL A 44 -20.82 -9.77 7.09
C VAL A 44 -19.76 -10.47 7.95
N ASP A 45 -18.50 -10.13 7.72
CA ASP A 45 -17.38 -10.51 8.58
C ASP A 45 -16.85 -9.26 9.31
N PHE A 46 -17.19 -9.14 10.60
CA PHE A 46 -16.80 -8.03 11.47
C PHE A 46 -15.33 -8.05 11.93
N HIS A 47 -14.57 -9.06 11.53
CA HIS A 47 -13.14 -9.17 11.86
C HIS A 47 -12.25 -9.04 10.63
N LYS A 48 -12.85 -8.87 9.44
CA LYS A 48 -12.09 -8.74 8.20
C LYS A 48 -11.31 -7.41 8.17
N ASN A 49 -10.01 -7.51 7.90
CA ASN A 49 -9.17 -6.41 7.46
C ASN A 49 -8.72 -6.73 6.03
N THR A 50 -9.10 -5.91 5.05
CA THR A 50 -8.80 -6.16 3.63
C THR A 50 -9.00 -4.89 2.80
N VAL A 51 -8.76 -4.98 1.50
CA VAL A 51 -9.26 -4.05 0.47
C VAL A 51 -10.28 -4.79 -0.39
N ALA A 52 -11.53 -4.33 -0.41
CA ALA A 52 -12.64 -5.03 -1.07
C ALA A 52 -13.42 -4.13 -2.05
N PRO A 53 -14.00 -4.69 -3.13
CA PRO A 53 -14.64 -3.91 -4.18
C PRO A 53 -16.14 -3.64 -3.93
N ASN A 54 -16.64 -2.59 -4.55
CA ASN A 54 -18.06 -2.40 -4.87
C ASN A 54 -18.18 -1.67 -6.21
N GLU A 55 -19.40 -1.25 -6.58
CA GLU A 55 -19.68 -0.51 -7.82
C GLU A 55 -19.02 0.87 -7.90
N TYR A 56 -18.49 1.39 -6.78
CA TYR A 56 -17.83 2.70 -6.68
C TYR A 56 -16.30 2.60 -6.62
N GLY A 57 -15.73 1.40 -6.56
CA GLY A 57 -14.28 1.19 -6.50
C GLY A 57 -13.86 0.20 -5.44
N TRP A 58 -12.61 0.31 -4.99
CA TRP A 58 -12.02 -0.56 -3.96
C TRP A 58 -11.82 0.21 -2.68
N TRP A 59 -12.15 -0.41 -1.55
CA TRP A 59 -12.22 0.26 -0.25
C TRP A 59 -11.43 -0.48 0.81
N ALA A 60 -10.66 0.25 1.60
CA ALA A 60 -10.02 -0.26 2.79
C ALA A 60 -11.09 -0.60 3.84
N VAL A 61 -11.05 -1.84 4.32
CA VAL A 61 -11.94 -2.39 5.35
C VAL A 61 -11.10 -2.66 6.59
N ARG A 62 -11.54 -2.13 7.74
CA ARG A 62 -10.98 -2.41 9.06
C ARG A 62 -12.07 -2.93 9.99
N ASN A 63 -11.84 -4.09 10.60
CA ASN A 63 -12.82 -4.78 11.46
C ASN A 63 -14.21 -4.88 10.80
N GLY A 64 -14.23 -5.29 9.53
CA GLY A 64 -15.43 -5.48 8.73
C GLY A 64 -16.12 -4.21 8.22
N ALA A 65 -15.74 -3.02 8.68
CA ALA A 65 -16.31 -1.75 8.22
C ALA A 65 -15.37 -1.04 7.24
N VAL A 66 -15.91 -0.29 6.27
CA VAL A 66 -15.07 0.61 5.45
C VAL A 66 -14.50 1.72 6.33
N ASP A 67 -13.21 1.94 6.20
CA ASP A 67 -12.53 3.03 6.87
C ASP A 67 -12.36 4.24 5.96
N PHE A 68 -13.35 5.14 5.97
CA PHE A 68 -13.34 6.37 5.18
C PHE A 68 -12.29 7.40 5.63
N GLN A 69 -11.58 7.18 6.74
CA GLN A 69 -10.55 8.08 7.23
C GLN A 69 -9.13 7.62 6.87
N LEU A 70 -8.97 6.41 6.32
CA LEU A 70 -7.68 5.88 5.97
C LEU A 70 -7.05 6.67 4.80
N ASN A 71 -5.88 7.25 5.08
CA ASN A 71 -4.98 7.86 4.10
C ASN A 71 -3.61 7.21 4.28
N GLY A 72 -3.31 6.21 3.45
CA GLY A 72 -2.18 5.33 3.67
C GLY A 72 -2.37 4.00 2.97
N ILE A 73 -1.71 2.95 3.43
CA ILE A 73 -1.71 1.65 2.75
C ILE A 73 -2.68 0.67 3.42
N ALA A 74 -3.38 -0.13 2.62
CA ALA A 74 -4.18 -1.28 3.06
C ALA A 74 -4.00 -2.45 2.06
N SER A 75 -4.12 -3.69 2.55
CA SER A 75 -3.74 -4.87 1.76
C SER A 75 -4.93 -5.78 1.44
N ASN A 76 -4.84 -6.48 0.32
CA ASN A 76 -5.60 -7.69 0.03
C ASN A 76 -4.68 -8.75 -0.62
N GLU A 77 -5.25 -9.86 -1.06
CA GLU A 77 -4.50 -10.94 -1.73
C GLU A 77 -3.80 -10.53 -3.03
N SER A 78 -4.20 -9.42 -3.65
CA SER A 78 -3.61 -8.90 -4.89
C SER A 78 -2.44 -7.94 -4.64
N GLY A 79 -2.28 -7.43 -3.41
CA GLY A 79 -1.18 -6.53 -3.07
C GLY A 79 -1.53 -5.51 -1.99
N ASP A 80 -0.65 -4.53 -1.86
CA ASP A 80 -0.78 -3.43 -0.91
C ASP A 80 -1.11 -2.14 -1.67
N TRP A 81 -2.20 -1.50 -1.31
CA TRP A 81 -2.81 -0.41 -2.06
C TRP A 81 -2.78 0.88 -1.27
N TYR A 82 -2.40 1.97 -1.94
CA TYR A 82 -2.50 3.31 -1.39
C TYR A 82 -3.95 3.81 -1.50
N CYS A 83 -4.52 4.23 -0.38
CA CYS A 83 -5.87 4.71 -0.28
C CYS A 83 -5.91 6.18 0.18
N ARG A 84 -6.90 6.93 -0.32
CA ARG A 84 -7.24 8.29 0.11
C ARG A 84 -8.71 8.32 0.52
N GLY A 85 -8.98 8.75 1.76
CA GLY A 85 -10.33 8.70 2.32
C GLY A 85 -10.96 7.30 2.28
N GLY A 86 -10.14 6.25 2.49
CA GLY A 86 -10.56 4.85 2.46
C GLY A 86 -10.67 4.21 1.09
N GLN A 87 -10.70 4.97 0.00
CA GLN A 87 -10.78 4.43 -1.36
C GLN A 87 -9.38 4.21 -1.94
N VAL A 88 -9.14 3.09 -2.61
CA VAL A 88 -7.90 2.88 -3.38
C VAL A 88 -7.76 3.96 -4.45
N ASP A 89 -6.60 4.61 -4.46
CA ASP A 89 -6.24 5.58 -5.48
C ASP A 89 -5.32 4.93 -6.51
N PHE A 90 -5.92 4.40 -7.58
CA PHE A 90 -5.19 3.82 -8.70
C PHE A 90 -4.34 4.82 -9.50
N GLY A 91 -4.50 6.12 -9.27
CA GLY A 91 -3.66 7.18 -9.84
C GLY A 91 -2.45 7.51 -8.97
N ALA A 92 -2.34 6.97 -7.75
CA ALA A 92 -1.22 7.26 -6.88
C ALA A 92 0.09 6.71 -7.47
N ALA A 93 1.11 7.56 -7.49
CA ALA A 93 2.44 7.24 -7.98
C ALA A 93 3.51 8.06 -7.24
N GLY A 94 4.74 7.52 -7.16
CA GLY A 94 5.89 8.15 -6.52
C GLY A 94 6.16 7.60 -5.12
N VAL A 95 6.98 8.30 -4.34
CA VAL A 95 7.29 7.93 -2.96
C VAL A 95 6.33 8.65 -2.01
N LEU A 96 5.39 7.91 -1.43
CA LEU A 96 4.29 8.44 -0.62
C LEU A 96 4.37 7.93 0.82
N GLU A 97 3.95 8.78 1.77
CA GLU A 97 3.90 8.43 3.19
C GLU A 97 2.62 7.67 3.52
N SER A 98 2.75 6.70 4.42
CA SER A 98 1.67 5.96 5.06
C SER A 98 1.92 5.92 6.57
N GLU A 99 0.87 6.13 7.34
CA GLU A 99 0.87 5.99 8.80
C GLU A 99 0.01 4.81 9.26
N THR A 100 -0.48 3.98 8.32
CA THR A 100 -1.25 2.79 8.68
C THR A 100 -0.38 1.81 9.46
N GLU A 101 -0.92 1.23 10.53
CA GLU A 101 -0.25 0.16 11.29
C GLU A 101 0.21 -0.96 10.36
N GLY A 102 1.47 -1.41 10.52
CA GLY A 102 2.12 -2.36 9.62
C GLY A 102 2.73 -1.75 8.35
N PHE A 103 2.37 -0.50 8.01
CA PHE A 103 2.88 0.26 6.87
C PHE A 103 3.29 1.69 7.24
N CYS A 104 3.87 1.89 8.43
CA CYS A 104 4.37 3.20 8.83
C CYS A 104 5.69 3.52 8.10
N GLY A 105 5.69 4.58 7.30
CA GLY A 105 6.86 5.08 6.58
C GLY A 105 6.55 5.52 5.16
N TRP A 106 7.59 5.60 4.32
CA TRP A 106 7.48 6.04 2.94
C TRP A 106 7.64 4.85 2.00
N TYR A 107 6.77 4.75 1.00
CA TYR A 107 6.70 3.60 0.10
C TYR A 107 6.70 4.05 -1.36
N TYR A 108 7.35 3.27 -2.21
CA TYR A 108 7.26 3.45 -3.65
C TYR A 108 5.96 2.89 -4.18
N ILE A 109 5.10 3.76 -4.70
CA ILE A 109 3.79 3.43 -5.25
C ILE A 109 3.80 3.65 -6.77
N GLN A 110 3.18 2.74 -7.52
CA GLN A 110 2.80 2.94 -8.92
C GLN A 110 1.41 2.37 -9.16
N ASN A 111 0.57 3.12 -9.89
CA ASN A 111 -0.82 2.74 -10.18
C ASN A 111 -1.61 2.33 -8.93
N GLY A 112 -1.36 3.03 -7.82
CA GLY A 112 -1.96 2.73 -6.52
C GLY A 112 -1.35 1.56 -5.74
N CYS A 113 -0.44 0.77 -6.31
CA CYS A 113 0.13 -0.41 -5.66
C CYS A 113 1.56 -0.19 -5.17
N VAL A 114 1.89 -0.70 -3.97
CA VAL A 114 3.26 -0.74 -3.45
C VAL A 114 4.12 -1.64 -4.34
N GLN A 115 5.26 -1.10 -4.77
CA GLN A 115 6.19 -1.79 -5.67
C GLN A 115 7.22 -2.55 -4.86
N LYS A 116 7.19 -3.89 -4.92
CA LYS A 116 8.06 -4.78 -4.15
C LYS A 116 8.93 -5.66 -5.06
N GLY A 117 9.93 -6.28 -4.45
CA GLY A 117 10.76 -7.33 -5.04
C GLY A 117 12.03 -6.85 -5.72
N GLN A 118 12.24 -5.53 -5.87
CA GLN A 118 13.43 -4.95 -6.48
C GLN A 118 13.84 -3.69 -5.74
N GLU A 119 15.14 -3.54 -5.48
CA GLU A 119 15.72 -2.31 -4.97
C GLU A 119 15.73 -1.26 -6.09
N THR A 120 15.54 0.00 -5.74
CA THR A 120 15.60 1.10 -6.71
C THR A 120 15.83 2.44 -6.01
N VAL A 121 15.94 3.51 -6.80
CA VAL A 121 15.95 4.88 -6.30
C VAL A 121 14.76 5.61 -6.90
N LYS A 122 13.90 6.22 -6.08
CA LYS A 122 12.72 6.95 -6.56
C LYS A 122 12.55 8.29 -5.88
N GLN A 123 11.93 9.22 -6.59
CA GLN A 123 11.82 10.62 -6.15
C GLN A 123 10.45 10.94 -5.55
N ASN A 124 10.45 11.86 -4.58
CA ASN A 124 9.32 12.74 -4.29
C ASN A 124 9.79 14.20 -4.20
N SER A 125 8.94 15.11 -3.74
CA SER A 125 9.28 16.53 -3.57
C SER A 125 10.47 16.78 -2.64
N ASN A 126 10.80 15.85 -1.76
CA ASN A 126 11.86 15.99 -0.76
C ASN A 126 13.23 15.48 -1.25
N GLY A 127 13.28 14.77 -2.37
CA GLY A 127 14.50 14.26 -2.97
C GLY A 127 14.36 12.83 -3.50
N TRP A 128 15.50 12.21 -3.78
CA TRP A 128 15.60 10.84 -4.29
C TRP A 128 15.99 9.90 -3.16
N TRP A 129 15.24 8.81 -3.03
CA TRP A 129 15.32 7.90 -1.90
C TRP A 129 15.62 6.49 -2.37
N TYR A 130 16.48 5.80 -1.64
CA TYR A 130 16.68 4.39 -1.80
C TYR A 130 15.44 3.63 -1.30
N ILE A 131 14.96 2.70 -2.13
CA ILE A 131 13.80 1.85 -1.87
C ILE A 131 14.31 0.41 -1.76
N GLY A 132 14.03 -0.23 -0.62
CA GLY A 132 14.36 -1.63 -0.39
C GLY A 132 13.44 -2.58 -1.16
N THR A 133 13.77 -3.88 -1.13
CA THR A 133 12.96 -4.92 -1.80
C THR A 133 11.54 -5.06 -1.23
N ASP A 134 11.26 -4.54 -0.05
CA ASP A 134 9.93 -4.46 0.54
C ASP A 134 9.10 -3.26 0.03
N GLY A 135 9.66 -2.45 -0.87
CA GLY A 135 9.04 -1.26 -1.43
C GLY A 135 9.09 -0.03 -0.52
N LYS A 136 9.76 -0.12 0.63
CA LYS A 136 9.86 0.95 1.62
C LYS A 136 11.14 1.75 1.43
N VAL A 137 11.09 3.04 1.75
CA VAL A 137 12.31 3.85 1.92
C VAL A 137 13.09 3.33 3.11
N ASP A 138 14.35 2.97 2.88
CA ASP A 138 15.27 2.58 3.93
C ASP A 138 16.20 3.77 4.26
N PHE A 139 15.86 4.47 5.35
CA PHE A 139 16.63 5.60 5.87
C PHE A 139 17.97 5.21 6.50
N GLY A 140 18.21 3.92 6.76
CA GLY A 140 19.48 3.41 7.28
C GLY A 140 20.50 3.11 6.18
N PHE A 141 20.07 3.00 4.92
CA PHE A 141 20.95 2.63 3.82
C PHE A 141 21.95 3.73 3.48
N SER A 142 23.24 3.39 3.41
CA SER A 142 24.29 4.24 2.84
C SER A 142 25.19 3.40 1.94
N GLY A 143 25.28 3.76 0.67
CA GLY A 143 25.96 2.94 -0.34
C GLY A 143 25.63 3.36 -1.75
N ILE A 144 25.75 2.44 -2.69
CA ILE A 144 25.51 2.70 -4.11
C ILE A 144 24.19 2.04 -4.52
N ALA A 145 23.31 2.81 -5.17
CA ALA A 145 22.05 2.30 -5.70
C ALA A 145 21.75 2.89 -7.08
N SER A 146 20.98 2.14 -7.88
CA SER A 146 20.69 2.48 -9.28
C SER A 146 19.19 2.51 -9.57
N ASN A 147 18.84 3.25 -10.61
CA ASN A 147 17.56 3.17 -11.30
C ASN A 147 17.79 3.36 -12.81
N GLU A 148 16.72 3.49 -13.59
CA GLU A 148 16.77 3.67 -15.05
C GLU A 148 17.60 4.88 -15.53
N ASN A 149 17.82 5.89 -14.68
CA ASN A 149 18.52 7.13 -15.00
C ASN A 149 20.00 7.13 -14.59
N GLY A 150 20.50 6.07 -13.94
CA GLY A 150 21.89 5.99 -13.51
C GLY A 150 22.11 5.32 -12.15
N THR A 151 23.28 5.58 -11.59
CA THR A 151 23.77 5.05 -10.33
C THR A 151 24.23 6.19 -9.43
N TRP A 152 23.88 6.16 -8.16
CA TRP A 152 24.16 7.24 -7.22
C TRP A 152 24.68 6.74 -5.88
N TYR A 153 25.44 7.61 -5.23
CA TYR A 153 25.75 7.51 -3.82
C TYR A 153 24.56 7.95 -2.97
N ILE A 154 24.14 7.04 -2.09
CA ILE A 154 23.09 7.22 -1.10
C ILE A 154 23.73 7.38 0.27
N GLU A 155 23.27 8.36 1.02
CA GLU A 155 23.65 8.60 2.41
C GLU A 155 22.38 8.76 3.25
N ASN A 156 22.22 7.94 4.29
CA ASN A 156 21.04 7.90 5.15
C ASN A 156 19.71 7.79 4.36
N GLY A 157 19.68 6.89 3.39
CA GLY A 157 18.55 6.59 2.52
C GLY A 157 18.30 7.60 1.39
N LYS A 158 19.04 8.71 1.33
CA LYS A 158 18.84 9.79 0.35
C LYS A 158 20.03 9.92 -0.60
N VAL A 159 19.77 10.19 -1.88
CA VAL A 159 20.85 10.55 -2.82
C VAL A 159 21.55 11.82 -2.33
N ASN A 160 22.87 11.74 -2.15
CA ASN A 160 23.68 12.89 -1.79
C ASN A 160 24.32 13.52 -3.04
N PHE A 161 23.61 14.45 -3.68
CA PHE A 161 24.09 15.19 -4.86
C PHE A 161 25.29 16.12 -4.58
N THR A 162 25.66 16.33 -3.32
CA THR A 162 26.81 17.18 -2.96
C THR A 162 28.10 16.38 -2.77
N TYR A 163 28.00 15.07 -2.59
CA TYR A 163 29.16 14.22 -2.37
C TYR A 163 30.00 14.09 -3.64
N SER A 164 31.30 14.32 -3.52
CA SER A 164 32.29 14.03 -4.57
C SER A 164 33.53 13.44 -3.90
N GLY A 165 34.00 12.29 -4.38
CA GLY A 165 35.04 11.51 -3.72
C GLY A 165 35.01 10.06 -4.16
N THR A 166 35.63 9.17 -3.39
CA THR A 166 35.65 7.73 -3.64
C THR A 166 34.82 7.01 -2.58
N TYR A 167 33.99 6.06 -2.99
CA TYR A 167 33.30 5.14 -2.09
C TYR A 167 33.75 3.70 -2.37
N GLU A 168 34.08 2.94 -1.33
CA GLU A 168 34.39 1.52 -1.42
C GLU A 168 33.24 0.72 -0.80
N ASP A 169 32.64 -0.19 -1.55
CA ASP A 169 31.57 -1.06 -1.06
C ASP A 169 32.11 -2.24 -0.23
N GLU A 170 31.21 -3.01 0.37
CA GLU A 170 31.54 -4.15 1.23
C GLU A 170 32.33 -5.26 0.51
N ASN A 171 32.30 -5.28 -0.83
CA ASN A 171 33.03 -6.23 -1.66
C ASN A 171 34.40 -5.68 -2.12
N GLY A 172 34.80 -4.50 -1.65
CA GLY A 172 36.04 -3.83 -2.02
C GLY A 172 36.00 -3.16 -3.39
N ARG A 173 34.81 -2.98 -3.99
CA ARG A 173 34.68 -2.24 -5.25
C ARG A 173 34.66 -0.75 -4.97
N ILE A 174 35.54 -0.04 -5.64
CA ILE A 174 35.69 1.41 -5.52
C ILE A 174 34.89 2.12 -6.64
N TYR A 175 34.17 3.17 -6.26
CA TYR A 175 33.38 4.03 -7.13
C TYR A 175 33.90 5.46 -7.04
N ASP A 176 34.13 6.08 -8.20
CA ASP A 176 34.40 7.51 -8.29
C ASP A 176 33.07 8.26 -8.35
N ILE A 177 32.79 9.05 -7.32
CA ILE A 177 31.54 9.80 -7.19
C ILE A 177 31.78 11.26 -7.55
N LYS A 178 30.95 11.81 -8.44
CA LYS A 178 30.93 13.23 -8.78
C LYS A 178 29.53 13.79 -8.63
N SER A 179 29.36 14.71 -7.69
CA SER A 179 28.05 15.32 -7.39
C SER A 179 26.94 14.26 -7.18
N GLY A 180 27.26 13.23 -6.40
CA GLY A 180 26.40 12.10 -6.09
C GLY A 180 26.28 11.02 -7.17
N ASN A 181 26.68 11.27 -8.42
CA ASN A 181 26.64 10.26 -9.47
C ASN A 181 27.86 9.34 -9.38
N ALA A 182 27.63 8.03 -9.35
CA ALA A 182 28.66 7.01 -9.43
C ALA A 182 28.81 6.60 -10.90
N ALA A 183 29.92 7.00 -11.52
CA ALA A 183 30.24 6.71 -12.91
C ALA A 183 31.33 5.64 -13.02
#